data_AF-A0A0P1G5B7-F1
#
_entry.id   AF-A0A0P1G5B7-F1
#
_cell.length_a   1.000
_cell.length_b   1.000
_cell.length_c   1.000
_cell.angle_alpha   90.00
_cell.angle_beta   90.00
_cell.angle_gamma   90.00
#
_symmetry.space_group_name_H-M   'P 1'
#
loop_
_entity.id
_entity.type
_entity.pdbx_description
1 polymer ?
#
loop_
_entity_poly.entity_id
_entity_poly.type
_entity_poly.pdbx_seq_one_letter_code
_entity_poly.pdbx_strand_id
1 'polypeptide(L)'
;MTHAAQPRLANALPVRNVPQEALLRLDLEPFHVAAEPQLSACPMGETGICRNPFCSARFVPVRPHQLYCSAACRKSDDQEFRAVGLRAAPALLAWQMGRYAPKGTALADLSRAGRNYYSALAAQWLRDRRRRMHLAEELR
;
A
#
# COMPACT_ATOMS: atom_id res chain seq x y z
N MET A 1 -38.02 33.80 18.84
CA MET A 1 -37.07 32.71 19.15
C MET A 1 -37.72 31.39 18.76
N THR A 2 -37.49 30.95 17.53
CA THR A 2 -38.09 29.75 16.93
C THR A 2 -37.04 28.65 16.86
N HIS A 3 -37.18 27.63 17.71
CA HIS A 3 -36.36 26.41 17.62
C HIS A 3 -36.80 25.60 16.39
N ALA A 4 -35.96 25.59 15.36
CA ALA A 4 -36.12 24.68 14.23
C ALA A 4 -35.84 23.24 14.70
N ALA A 5 -36.84 22.37 14.56
CA ALA A 5 -36.72 20.95 14.81
C ALA A 5 -35.79 20.30 13.78
N GLN A 6 -34.78 19.57 14.25
CA GLN A 6 -33.91 18.76 13.40
C GLN A 6 -34.67 17.53 12.86
N PRO A 7 -34.62 17.24 11.55
CA PRO A 7 -35.21 16.02 11.02
C PRO A 7 -34.43 14.80 11.50
N ARG A 8 -35.16 13.86 12.12
CA ARG A 8 -34.66 12.54 12.51
C ARG A 8 -34.17 11.81 11.27
N LEU A 9 -32.87 11.49 11.24
CA LEU A 9 -32.27 10.58 10.25
C LEU A 9 -32.99 9.23 10.31
N ALA A 10 -33.80 8.96 9.28
CA ALA A 10 -34.47 7.69 9.11
C ALA A 10 -33.44 6.60 8.75
N ASN A 11 -33.45 5.53 9.57
CA ASN A 11 -33.07 4.17 9.22
C ASN A 11 -31.83 3.99 8.33
N ALA A 12 -30.64 4.00 8.95
CA ALA A 12 -29.50 3.29 8.41
C ALA A 12 -29.87 1.80 8.31
N LEU A 13 -30.05 1.30 7.08
CA LEU A 13 -30.20 -0.13 6.82
C LEU A 13 -29.03 -0.88 7.49
N PRO A 14 -29.26 -1.99 8.22
CA PRO A 14 -28.17 -2.79 8.75
C PRO A 14 -27.37 -3.30 7.55
N VAL A 15 -26.10 -2.89 7.46
CA VAL A 15 -25.14 -3.49 6.54
C VAL A 15 -25.03 -4.94 6.96
N ARG A 16 -25.87 -5.79 6.36
CA ARG A 16 -25.89 -7.24 6.60
C ARG A 16 -24.48 -7.77 6.34
N ASN A 17 -24.01 -8.64 7.23
CA ASN A 17 -22.76 -9.39 7.17
C ASN A 17 -22.46 -9.88 5.74
N VAL A 18 -21.80 -9.05 4.94
CA VAL A 18 -21.18 -9.49 3.69
C VAL A 18 -19.91 -10.22 4.14
N PRO A 19 -19.72 -11.51 3.80
CA PRO A 19 -18.48 -12.20 4.07
C PRO A 19 -17.32 -11.34 3.57
N GLN A 20 -16.28 -11.15 4.38
CA GLN A 20 -15.16 -10.27 4.02
C GLN A 20 -14.51 -10.67 2.69
N GLU A 21 -14.64 -11.95 2.34
CA GLU A 21 -14.24 -12.61 1.08
C GLU A 21 -15.03 -12.12 -0.15
N ALA A 22 -16.25 -11.63 0.03
CA ALA A 22 -17.12 -11.13 -1.04
C ALA A 22 -16.96 -9.63 -1.34
N LEU A 23 -16.21 -8.88 -0.52
CA LEU A 23 -16.11 -7.42 -0.62
C LEU A 23 -15.04 -6.91 -1.60
N LEU A 24 -14.17 -7.77 -2.15
CA LEU A 24 -13.19 -7.36 -3.15
C LEU A 24 -12.67 -8.55 -3.98
N ARG A 25 -13.35 -8.85 -5.08
CA ARG A 25 -12.85 -9.79 -6.09
C ARG A 25 -12.01 -9.04 -7.12
N LEU A 26 -10.77 -8.75 -6.75
CA LEU A 26 -9.75 -8.26 -7.68
C LEU A 26 -8.89 -9.46 -8.11
N ASP A 27 -9.28 -10.09 -9.22
CA ASP A 27 -8.58 -11.25 -9.80
C ASP A 27 -7.32 -10.80 -10.56
N LEU A 28 -6.49 -9.96 -9.93
CA LEU A 28 -5.20 -9.54 -10.46
C LEU A 28 -4.09 -10.39 -9.85
N GLU A 29 -3.21 -10.89 -10.72
CA GLU A 29 -2.03 -11.63 -10.27
C GLU A 29 -1.16 -10.77 -9.33
N PRO A 30 -0.64 -11.33 -8.22
CA PRO A 30 0.25 -10.59 -7.33
C PRO A 30 1.46 -10.01 -8.08
N PHE A 31 1.85 -8.78 -7.73
CA PHE A 31 2.95 -8.07 -8.39
C PHE A 31 4.25 -8.89 -8.50
N HIS A 32 4.59 -9.69 -7.49
CA HIS A 32 5.81 -10.49 -7.50
C HIS A 32 5.80 -11.64 -8.52
N VAL A 33 4.62 -12.09 -8.95
CA VAL A 33 4.48 -13.09 -10.01
C VAL A 33 4.46 -12.38 -11.37
N ALA A 34 3.62 -11.37 -11.52
CA ALA A 34 3.50 -10.61 -12.78
C ALA A 34 4.80 -9.90 -13.20
N ALA A 35 5.63 -9.51 -12.24
CA ALA A 35 6.91 -8.83 -12.47
C ALA A 35 8.13 -9.72 -12.20
N GLU A 36 7.99 -11.05 -12.23
CA GLU A 36 9.08 -11.99 -11.91
C GLU A 36 10.36 -11.69 -12.71
N PRO A 37 10.34 -11.55 -14.06
CA PRO A 37 11.56 -11.32 -14.82
C PRO A 37 12.28 -10.03 -14.40
N GLN A 38 11.51 -8.98 -14.11
CA GLN A 38 12.03 -7.68 -13.69
C GLN A 38 12.59 -7.74 -12.27
N LEU A 39 11.94 -8.48 -11.37
CA LEU A 39 12.41 -8.64 -9.99
C LEU A 39 13.64 -9.55 -9.89
N SER A 40 13.75 -10.54 -10.78
CA SER A 40 14.94 -11.37 -10.91
C SER A 40 16.13 -10.57 -11.47
N ALA A 41 15.89 -9.67 -12.44
CA ALA A 41 16.93 -8.80 -12.99
C ALA A 41 17.29 -7.60 -12.07
N CYS A 42 16.32 -7.10 -11.30
CA CYS A 42 16.47 -5.97 -10.40
C CYS A 42 15.79 -6.27 -9.04
N PRO A 43 16.45 -7.06 -8.17
CA PRO A 43 15.92 -7.36 -6.85
C PRO A 43 15.69 -6.09 -6.04
N MET A 44 14.53 -5.99 -5.38
CA MET A 44 14.19 -4.84 -4.53
C MET A 44 14.97 -4.78 -3.19
N GLY A 45 15.96 -5.66 -3.01
CA GLY A 45 16.80 -5.77 -1.82
C GLY A 45 17.87 -6.84 -2.02
N GLU A 46 18.88 -6.84 -1.15
CA GLU A 46 19.97 -7.81 -1.20
C GLU A 46 19.50 -9.21 -0.78
N THR A 47 19.93 -10.23 -1.50
CA THR A 47 19.65 -11.63 -1.15
C THR A 47 20.27 -11.99 0.18
N GLY A 48 19.50 -12.66 1.06
CA GLY A 48 19.98 -13.04 2.39
C GLY A 48 19.94 -11.89 3.41
N ILE A 49 19.39 -10.72 3.07
CA ILE A 49 19.07 -9.66 4.03
C ILE A 49 17.55 -9.58 4.22
N CYS A 50 17.09 -9.65 5.47
CA CYS A 50 15.65 -9.60 5.75
C CYS A 50 15.05 -8.27 5.32
N ARG A 51 14.02 -8.29 4.46
CA ARG A 51 13.38 -7.06 3.94
C ARG A 51 12.51 -6.29 4.93
N ASN A 52 12.24 -6.85 6.11
CA ASN A 52 11.57 -6.09 7.18
C ASN A 52 12.53 -5.01 7.67
N PRO A 53 12.19 -3.71 7.52
CA PRO A 53 13.10 -2.60 7.82
C PRO A 53 13.45 -2.44 9.30
N PHE A 54 12.70 -3.08 10.20
CA PHE A 54 13.03 -3.15 11.63
C PHE A 54 13.95 -4.34 11.96
N CYS A 55 14.01 -5.33 11.06
CA CYS A 55 14.90 -6.47 11.19
C CYS A 55 16.16 -6.23 10.40
N SER A 56 16.16 -6.28 9.07
CA SER A 56 17.38 -6.17 8.25
C SER A 56 18.46 -7.23 8.54
N ALA A 57 18.13 -8.34 9.22
CA ALA A 57 19.13 -9.36 9.61
C ALA A 57 19.65 -10.13 8.41
N ARG A 58 20.95 -10.48 8.45
CA ARG A 58 21.53 -11.50 7.56
C ARG A 58 20.91 -12.86 7.90
N PHE A 59 20.55 -13.63 6.87
CA PHE A 59 20.05 -14.99 6.98
C PHE A 59 20.45 -15.80 5.74
N VAL A 60 20.57 -17.11 5.89
CA VAL A 60 20.79 -18.02 4.75
C VAL A 60 19.42 -18.41 4.17
N PRO A 61 19.08 -17.98 2.94
CA PRO A 61 17.79 -18.31 2.37
C PRO A 61 17.72 -19.81 2.03
N VAL A 62 16.60 -20.45 2.37
CA VAL A 62 16.32 -21.85 1.99
C VAL A 62 15.80 -21.92 0.54
N ARG A 63 15.27 -20.80 0.02
CA ARG A 63 14.77 -20.66 -1.35
C ARG A 63 15.34 -19.40 -1.99
N PRO A 64 15.66 -19.41 -3.30
CA PRO A 64 16.24 -18.25 -3.97
C PRO A 64 15.43 -16.95 -3.86
N HIS A 65 14.10 -17.06 -3.75
CA HIS A 65 13.18 -15.92 -3.63
C HIS A 65 12.77 -15.61 -2.18
N GLN A 66 13.43 -16.20 -1.17
CA GLN A 66 13.09 -15.94 0.23
C GLN A 66 13.53 -14.52 0.63
N LEU A 67 12.58 -13.70 1.05
CA LEU A 67 12.79 -12.27 1.35
C LEU A 67 12.91 -11.96 2.84
N TYR A 68 12.50 -12.90 3.71
CA TYR A 68 12.42 -12.68 5.16
C TYR A 68 13.09 -13.82 5.91
N CYS A 69 13.77 -13.49 7.02
CA CYS A 69 14.40 -14.47 7.89
C CYS A 69 13.38 -15.29 8.70
N SER A 70 12.14 -14.81 8.86
CA SER A 70 11.10 -15.46 9.64
C SER A 70 9.69 -15.09 9.15
N ALA A 71 8.71 -15.93 9.49
CA ALA A 71 7.30 -15.65 9.26
C ALA A 71 6.81 -14.40 10.02
N ALA A 72 7.37 -14.14 11.21
CA ALA A 72 7.07 -12.94 11.98
C ALA A 72 7.51 -11.66 11.25
N CYS A 73 8.70 -11.65 10.66
CA CYS A 73 9.19 -10.53 9.86
C CYS A 73 8.33 -10.31 8.60
N ARG A 74 7.92 -11.39 7.93
CA ARG A 74 6.98 -11.29 6.81
C ARG A 74 5.65 -10.65 7.24
N LYS A 75 5.05 -11.15 8.33
CA LYS A 75 3.77 -10.64 8.84
C LYS A 75 3.84 -9.16 9.23
N SER A 76 4.95 -8.74 9.85
CA SER A 76 5.19 -7.34 10.18
C SER A 76 5.26 -6.47 8.92
N ASP A 77 5.95 -6.93 7.88
CA ASP A 77 6.07 -6.18 6.63
C ASP A 77 4.71 -6.11 5.90
N ASP A 78 3.96 -7.22 5.85
CA ASP A 78 2.62 -7.26 5.27
C ASP A 78 1.67 -6.24 5.91
N GLN A 79 1.76 -6.02 7.23
CA GLN A 79 0.97 -5.00 7.93
C GLN A 79 1.33 -3.57 7.47
N GLU A 80 2.63 -3.29 7.30
CA GLU A 80 3.10 -2.00 6.79
C GLU A 80 2.59 -1.77 5.36
N PHE A 81 2.71 -2.76 4.48
CA PHE A 81 2.20 -2.70 3.10
C PHE A 81 0.68 -2.45 3.08
N ARG A 82 -0.10 -3.11 3.94
CA ARG A 82 -1.55 -2.87 4.06
C ARG A 82 -1.85 -1.43 4.49
N ALA A 83 -1.15 -0.92 5.50
CA ALA A 83 -1.36 0.43 5.99
C ALA A 83 -1.04 1.50 4.93
N VAL A 84 0.03 1.30 4.15
CA VAL A 84 0.37 2.18 3.03
C VAL A 84 -0.63 2.05 1.90
N GLY A 85 -1.03 0.83 1.54
CA GLY A 85 -2.04 0.56 0.52
C GLY A 85 -3.37 1.25 0.80
N LEU A 86 -3.83 1.22 2.05
CA LEU A 86 -5.05 1.93 2.47
C LEU A 86 -4.95 3.45 2.29
N ARG A 87 -3.77 4.03 2.56
CA ARG A 87 -3.54 5.47 2.32
C ARG A 87 -3.42 5.81 0.84
N ALA A 88 -2.88 4.91 0.03
CA ALA A 88 -2.68 5.10 -1.40
C ALA A 88 -3.98 4.94 -2.22
N ALA A 89 -4.89 4.07 -1.77
CA ALA A 89 -6.05 3.65 -2.56
C ALA A 89 -6.93 4.81 -3.08
N PRO A 90 -7.34 5.81 -2.27
CA PRO A 90 -8.17 6.91 -2.78
C PRO A 90 -7.45 7.74 -3.86
N ALA A 91 -6.15 7.96 -3.70
CA ALA A 91 -5.33 8.71 -4.65
C ALA A 91 -5.14 7.96 -5.97
N LEU A 92 -4.98 6.63 -5.91
CA LEU A 92 -4.94 5.78 -7.10
C LEU A 92 -6.27 5.80 -7.85
N LEU A 93 -7.41 5.71 -7.14
CA LEU A 93 -8.74 5.80 -7.76
C LEU A 93 -8.95 7.16 -8.43
N ALA A 94 -8.67 8.27 -7.72
CA ALA A 94 -8.76 9.62 -8.26
C ALA A 94 -7.92 9.78 -9.54
N TRP A 95 -6.68 9.26 -9.51
CA TRP A 95 -5.80 9.29 -10.67
C TRP A 95 -6.38 8.51 -11.85
N GLN A 96 -6.81 7.26 -11.64
CA GLN A 96 -7.34 6.42 -12.73
C GLN A 96 -8.64 6.98 -13.32
N MET A 97 -9.55 7.52 -12.49
CA MET A 97 -10.82 8.10 -12.95
C MET A 97 -10.62 9.25 -13.94
N GLY A 98 -9.64 10.13 -13.70
CA GLY A 98 -9.41 11.31 -14.54
C GLY A 98 -8.20 11.23 -15.47
N ARG A 99 -7.56 10.05 -15.62
CA ARG A 99 -6.31 9.88 -16.40
C ARG A 99 -6.42 10.42 -17.83
N TYR A 100 -7.61 10.36 -18.41
CA TYR A 100 -7.91 10.80 -19.77
C TYR A 100 -8.94 11.95 -19.83
N ALA A 101 -9.24 12.58 -18.69
CA ALA A 101 -10.18 13.69 -18.64
C ALA A 101 -9.63 14.91 -19.40
N PRO A 102 -10.48 15.70 -20.09
CA PRO A 102 -10.05 16.93 -20.74
C PRO A 102 -9.41 17.91 -19.74
N LYS A 103 -8.36 18.61 -20.19
CA LYS A 103 -7.67 19.62 -19.38
C LYS A 103 -8.64 20.72 -18.94
N GLY A 104 -8.46 21.24 -17.73
CA GLY A 104 -9.29 22.30 -17.16
C GLY A 104 -10.61 21.82 -16.53
N THR A 105 -10.89 20.51 -16.55
CA THR A 105 -12.04 19.93 -15.84
C THR A 105 -11.68 19.61 -14.39
N ALA A 106 -12.66 19.69 -13.50
CA ALA A 106 -12.48 19.32 -12.09
C ALA A 106 -11.97 17.86 -11.92
N LEU A 107 -12.37 16.95 -12.81
CA LEU A 107 -11.90 15.56 -12.81
C LEU A 107 -10.41 15.44 -13.19
N ALA A 108 -9.94 16.24 -14.15
CA ALA A 108 -8.52 16.29 -14.50
C ALA A 108 -7.66 16.84 -13.35
N ASP A 109 -8.17 17.85 -12.63
CA ASP A 109 -7.48 18.42 -11.47
C ASP A 109 -7.45 17.44 -10.28
N LEU A 110 -8.55 16.73 -10.02
CA LEU A 110 -8.60 15.66 -9.02
C LEU A 110 -7.62 14.52 -9.36
N SER A 111 -7.55 14.11 -10.63
CA SER A 111 -6.60 13.08 -11.08
C SER A 111 -5.15 13.53 -10.91
N ARG A 112 -4.84 14.79 -11.21
CA ARG A 112 -3.51 15.38 -10.95
C ARG A 112 -3.18 15.35 -9.47
N ALA A 113 -4.11 15.75 -8.60
CA ALA A 113 -3.92 15.71 -7.15
C ALA A 113 -3.66 14.28 -6.66
N GLY A 114 -4.43 13.30 -7.13
CA GLY A 114 -4.24 11.88 -6.80
C GLY A 114 -2.86 11.35 -7.22
N ARG A 115 -2.44 11.62 -8.46
CA ARG A 115 -1.11 11.22 -8.95
C ARG A 115 0.02 11.84 -8.13
N ASN A 116 -0.10 13.14 -7.81
CA ASN A 116 0.91 13.86 -7.03
C ASN A 116 1.01 13.30 -5.61
N TYR A 117 -0.13 13.06 -4.96
CA TYR A 117 -0.17 12.45 -3.63
C TYR A 117 0.45 11.05 -3.63
N TYR A 118 0.05 10.17 -4.56
CA TYR A 118 0.61 8.81 -4.64
C TYR A 118 2.13 8.83 -4.83
N SER A 119 2.63 9.71 -5.72
CA SER A 119 4.06 9.85 -5.97
C SER A 119 4.81 10.33 -4.72
N ALA A 120 4.26 11.32 -4.00
CA ALA A 120 4.84 11.82 -2.76
C ALA A 120 4.85 10.75 -1.65
N LEU A 121 3.74 10.03 -1.48
CA LEU A 121 3.60 8.93 -0.53
C LEU A 121 4.63 7.82 -0.80
N ALA A 122 4.73 7.36 -2.05
CA ALA A 122 5.67 6.30 -2.44
C ALA A 122 7.13 6.72 -2.19
N ALA A 123 7.48 7.96 -2.54
CA ALA A 123 8.82 8.48 -2.32
C ALA A 123 9.16 8.63 -0.82
N GLN A 124 8.22 9.14 -0.03
CA GLN A 124 8.41 9.28 1.42
C GLN A 124 8.52 7.93 2.11
N TRP A 125 7.67 6.98 1.74
CA TRP A 125 7.70 5.63 2.30
C TRP A 125 9.02 4.92 2.00
N LEU A 126 9.52 5.00 0.77
CA LEU A 126 10.82 4.42 0.41
C LEU A 126 11.96 5.05 1.23
N ARG A 127 11.98 6.38 1.39
CA ARG A 127 12.98 7.07 2.21
C ARG A 127 12.94 6.63 3.67
N ASP A 128 11.73 6.55 4.24
CA ASP A 128 11.54 6.11 5.62
C ASP A 128 12.00 4.66 5.85
N ARG A 129 11.67 3.73 4.94
CA ARG A 129 12.15 2.35 5.01
C ARG A 129 13.66 2.27 4.97
N ARG A 130 14.32 2.98 4.05
CA ARG A 130 15.79 3.03 3.95
C ARG A 130 16.41 3.56 5.24
N ARG A 131 15.84 4.61 5.82
CA ARG A 131 16.30 5.17 7.11
C ARG A 131 16.21 4.14 8.23
N ARG A 132 15.07 3.44 8.36
CA ARG A 132 14.90 2.40 9.39
C ARG A 132 15.85 1.22 9.21
N MET A 133 16.09 0.81 7.96
CA MET A 133 17.06 -0.25 7.66
C MET A 133 18.47 0.13 8.11
N HIS A 134 18.91 1.36 7.82
CA HIS A 134 20.20 1.88 8.25
C HIS A 134 20.33 1.91 9.77
N LEU A 135 19.32 2.44 10.48
CA LEU A 135 19.30 2.45 11.94
C LEU A 135 19.36 1.04 12.54
N ALA A 136 18.67 0.07 11.94
CA ALA A 136 18.70 -1.32 12.38
C ALA A 136 20.06 -2.00 12.15
N GLU A 137 20.84 -1.51 11.19
CA GLU A 137 22.22 -1.96 10.95
C GLU A 137 23.19 -1.34 11.96
N GLU A 138 23.05 -0.05 12.29
CA GLU A 138 23.89 0.66 13.28
C GLU A 138 23.71 0.14 14.71
N LEU A 139 22.54 -0.40 15.05
CA LEU A 139 22.22 -0.91 16.39
C LEU A 139 22.69 -2.35 16.63
N ARG A 140 23.49 -2.94 15.74
CA ARG A 140 24.05 -4.29 15.85
C ARG A 140 25.53 -4.28 16.18
#